data_AF-A0A7M2GD03-F1
#
_entry.id   AF-A0A7M2GD03-F1
#
_cell.length_a   1.000
_cell.length_b   1.000
_cell.length_c   1.000
_cell.angle_alpha   90.00
_cell.angle_beta   90.00
_cell.angle_gamma   90.00
#
_symmetry.space_group_name_H-M   'P 1'
#
loop_
_entity.id
_entity.type
_entity.pdbx_description
1 polymer ?
#
loop_
_entity_poly.entity_id
_entity_poly.type
_entity_poly.pdbx_seq_one_letter_code
_entity_poly.pdbx_strand_id
1 'polypeptide(L)'
;MRLLTALSLAAVALAPLIFGGAAHAEPPQKIFNLVVYGDDPCPKGEGDEIIVCARKPESERYRIPKKLREKPEPAGGPGWGSQVATMEQVQRQTLPGSCSAIGSNGFTGCTAKALEQWFAERRMQESKGEP
;
A
#
# COMPACT_ATOMS: atom_id res chain seq x y z
N MET A 1 60.57 21.54 -44.29
CA MET A 1 61.56 21.38 -43.21
C MET A 1 61.03 20.28 -42.28
N ARG A 2 61.25 18.99 -42.58
CA ARG A 2 62.43 18.16 -42.24
C ARG A 2 62.62 17.92 -40.73
N LEU A 3 62.30 16.66 -40.34
CA LEU A 3 62.96 15.77 -39.36
C LEU A 3 62.83 16.18 -37.88
N LEU A 4 62.40 15.35 -36.92
CA LEU A 4 62.98 14.09 -36.40
C LEU A 4 61.90 13.39 -35.53
N THR A 5 61.45 12.15 -35.77
CA THR A 5 61.97 10.84 -35.28
C THR A 5 62.37 10.75 -33.80
N ALA A 6 61.61 9.98 -33.03
CA ALA A 6 62.06 9.04 -31.98
C ALA A 6 60.86 8.17 -31.57
N LEU A 7 60.56 7.07 -32.26
CA LEU A 7 61.00 5.71 -31.93
C LEU A 7 61.12 5.43 -30.43
N SER A 8 60.10 4.81 -29.85
CA SER A 8 60.21 4.02 -28.63
C SER A 8 59.33 2.79 -28.80
N LEU A 9 59.98 1.67 -29.13
CA LEU A 9 59.44 0.32 -29.03
C LEU A 9 58.96 0.08 -27.59
N ALA A 10 57.67 -0.18 -27.42
CA ALA A 10 57.16 -0.91 -26.27
C ALA A 10 56.46 -2.16 -26.80
N ALA A 11 57.18 -3.28 -26.78
CA ALA A 11 56.65 -4.59 -27.10
C ALA A 11 55.56 -4.95 -26.06
N VAL A 12 54.30 -4.89 -26.49
CA VAL A 12 53.18 -5.41 -25.70
C VAL A 12 53.13 -6.91 -25.94
N ALA A 13 53.50 -7.66 -24.90
CA ALA A 13 53.43 -9.12 -24.86
C ALA A 13 52.00 -9.60 -25.12
N LEU A 14 51.82 -10.48 -26.11
CA LEU A 14 50.64 -11.33 -26.22
C LEU A 14 50.63 -12.30 -25.03
N ALA A 15 49.88 -11.98 -23.99
CA ALA A 15 49.42 -12.96 -23.02
C ALA A 15 48.16 -13.63 -23.60
N PRO A 16 48.05 -14.97 -23.58
CA PRO A 16 46.82 -15.64 -23.96
C PRO A 16 45.76 -15.32 -22.90
N LEU A 17 44.70 -14.62 -23.31
CA LEU A 17 43.46 -14.54 -22.55
C LEU A 17 42.87 -15.94 -22.50
N ILE A 18 43.19 -16.69 -21.45
CA ILE A 18 42.46 -17.89 -21.08
C ILE A 18 41.07 -17.40 -20.65
N PHE A 19 40.13 -17.41 -21.60
CA PHE A 19 38.71 -17.27 -21.31
C PHE A 19 38.32 -18.48 -20.46
N GLY A 20 38.36 -18.31 -19.14
CA GLY A 20 37.64 -19.18 -18.22
C GLY A 20 36.17 -19.11 -18.60
N GLY A 21 35.66 -20.21 -19.17
CA GLY A 21 34.24 -20.33 -19.49
C GLY A 21 33.43 -20.06 -18.22
N ALA A 22 32.59 -19.03 -18.26
CA ALA A 22 31.48 -18.95 -17.33
C ALA A 22 30.66 -20.23 -17.54
N ALA A 23 30.66 -21.11 -16.54
CA ALA A 23 29.72 -22.22 -16.49
C ALA A 23 28.32 -21.60 -16.40
N HIS A 24 27.68 -21.40 -17.55
CA HIS A 24 26.25 -21.16 -17.59
C HIS A 24 25.59 -22.48 -17.18
N ALA A 25 25.37 -22.64 -15.87
CA ALA A 25 24.42 -23.60 -15.38
C ALA A 25 23.06 -23.26 -16.00
N GLU A 26 22.44 -24.24 -16.65
CA GLU A 26 21.11 -24.09 -17.23
C GLU A 26 20.14 -23.65 -16.11
N PRO A 27 19.32 -22.61 -16.32
CA PRO A 27 18.44 -22.12 -15.28
C PRO A 27 17.48 -23.25 -14.87
N PRO A 28 17.30 -23.48 -13.56
CA PRO A 28 16.50 -24.60 -13.05
C PRO A 28 15.08 -24.51 -13.61
N GLN A 29 14.50 -25.67 -13.94
CA GLN A 29 13.19 -25.70 -14.58
C GLN A 29 12.06 -25.20 -13.67
N LYS A 30 12.23 -25.24 -12.34
CA LYS A 30 11.25 -24.75 -11.35
C LYS A 30 11.90 -24.19 -10.08
N ILE A 31 11.38 -23.05 -9.62
CA ILE A 31 11.80 -22.39 -8.37
C ILE A 31 10.58 -22.21 -7.46
N PHE A 32 10.64 -22.76 -6.25
CA PHE A 32 9.60 -22.61 -5.23
C PHE A 32 10.08 -21.70 -4.10
N ASN A 33 9.27 -20.69 -3.77
CA ASN A 33 9.51 -19.80 -2.63
C ASN A 33 8.49 -20.09 -1.54
N LEU A 34 8.92 -20.73 -0.45
CA LEU A 34 8.06 -21.10 0.67
C LEU A 34 8.40 -20.30 1.92
N VAL A 35 7.43 -20.19 2.83
CA VAL A 35 7.63 -19.59 4.15
C VAL A 35 7.49 -20.68 5.21
N VAL A 36 8.54 -20.87 6.01
CA VAL A 36 8.56 -21.82 7.13
C VAL A 36 8.50 -21.07 8.46
N TYR A 37 7.89 -21.66 9.49
CA TYR A 37 7.70 -21.03 10.79
C TYR A 37 8.53 -21.72 11.87
N GLY A 38 9.16 -20.93 12.74
CA GLY A 38 10.01 -21.44 13.80
C GLY A 38 11.07 -22.41 13.28
N ASP A 39 11.05 -23.62 13.84
CA ASP A 39 11.97 -24.71 13.52
C ASP A 39 11.41 -25.73 12.52
N ASP A 40 10.32 -25.39 11.82
CA ASP A 40 9.76 -26.27 10.79
C ASP A 40 10.81 -26.58 9.71
N PRO A 41 10.94 -27.86 9.30
CA PRO A 41 11.90 -28.24 8.28
C PRO A 41 11.49 -27.65 6.91
N CYS A 42 12.47 -27.06 6.22
CA CYS A 42 12.30 -26.70 4.81
C CYS A 42 12.27 -27.99 3.97
N PRO A 43 11.25 -28.23 3.15
CA PRO A 43 11.19 -29.41 2.29
C PRO A 43 12.37 -29.44 1.32
N LYS A 44 12.86 -30.65 1.02
CA LYS A 44 13.91 -30.83 0.01
C LYS A 44 13.26 -30.87 -1.37
N GLY A 45 13.85 -30.17 -2.34
CA GLY A 45 13.43 -30.25 -3.74
C GLY A 45 13.71 -31.63 -4.32
N GLU A 46 12.91 -32.04 -5.30
CA GLU A 46 13.12 -33.28 -6.06
C GLU A 46 13.62 -32.94 -7.46
N GLY A 47 14.60 -33.70 -7.97
CA GLY A 47 15.13 -33.49 -9.33
C GLY A 47 15.82 -32.12 -9.50
N ASP A 48 15.35 -31.33 -10.46
CA ASP A 48 15.92 -30.02 -10.85
C ASP A 48 15.14 -28.83 -10.25
N GLU A 49 14.56 -29.03 -9.06
CA GLU A 49 13.76 -28.02 -8.36
C GLU A 49 14.59 -27.31 -7.28
N ILE A 50 14.60 -25.97 -7.31
CA ILE A 50 15.19 -25.16 -6.26
C ILE A 50 14.10 -24.70 -5.29
N ILE A 51 14.21 -25.11 -4.03
CA ILE A 51 13.34 -24.66 -2.95
C ILE A 51 14.06 -23.62 -2.10
N VAL A 52 13.52 -22.40 -2.05
CA VAL A 52 14.00 -21.30 -1.22
C VAL A 52 12.99 -21.05 -0.09
N CYS A 53 13.40 -21.32 1.15
CA CYS A 53 12.57 -21.12 2.34
C CYS A 53 12.93 -19.82 3.07
N ALA A 54 11.96 -18.92 3.21
CA ALA A 54 12.05 -17.78 4.11
C ALA A 54 11.53 -18.16 5.50
N ARG A 55 12.36 -18.07 6.54
CA ARG A 55 11.97 -18.40 7.92
C ARG A 55 11.29 -17.22 8.62
N LYS A 56 10.16 -17.48 9.28
CA LYS A 56 9.48 -16.55 10.20
C LYS A 56 9.42 -17.13 11.61
N PRO A 57 9.33 -16.31 12.67
CA PRO A 57 9.17 -16.82 14.03
C PRO A 57 7.80 -17.49 14.22
N GLU A 58 7.69 -18.41 15.18
CA GLU A 58 6.44 -19.17 15.36
C GLU A 58 5.25 -18.29 15.81
N SER A 59 5.52 -17.20 16.50
CA SER A 59 4.48 -16.23 16.88
C SER A 59 3.77 -15.58 15.68
N GLU A 60 4.28 -15.74 14.46
CA GLU A 60 3.71 -15.19 13.23
C GLU A 60 2.86 -16.21 12.44
N ARG A 61 2.78 -17.49 12.84
CA ARG A 61 2.05 -18.53 12.09
C ARG A 61 0.54 -18.28 12.00
N TYR A 62 -0.07 -17.86 13.10
CA TYR A 62 -1.51 -17.57 13.18
C TYR A 62 -1.82 -16.07 13.28
N ARG A 63 -0.79 -15.22 13.27
CA ARG A 63 -0.95 -13.78 13.41
C ARG A 63 -1.16 -13.13 12.05
N ILE A 64 -1.97 -12.08 12.01
CA ILE A 64 -2.14 -11.23 10.81
C ILE A 64 -0.74 -10.80 10.31
N PRO A 65 -0.40 -11.00 9.03
CA PRO A 65 0.90 -10.61 8.48
C PRO A 65 1.24 -9.14 8.78
N LYS A 66 2.51 -8.82 9.09
CA LYS A 66 2.94 -7.45 9.45
C LYS A 66 2.44 -6.36 8.49
N LYS A 67 2.51 -6.61 7.19
CA LYS A 67 2.00 -5.71 6.14
C LYS A 67 0.50 -5.39 6.22
N LEU A 68 -0.29 -6.25 6.86
CA LEU A 68 -1.73 -6.07 7.07
C LEU A 68 -2.06 -5.55 8.48
N ARG A 69 -1.06 -5.46 9.38
CA ARG A 69 -1.23 -4.86 10.71
C ARG A 69 -1.22 -3.35 10.65
N GLU A 70 -0.41 -2.81 9.75
CA GLU A 70 -0.35 -1.38 9.50
C GLU A 70 -1.67 -0.96 8.86
N LYS A 71 -2.54 -0.35 9.67
CA LYS A 71 -3.70 0.35 9.15
C LYS A 71 -3.16 1.69 8.65
N PRO A 72 -3.22 1.98 7.34
CA PRO A 72 -3.03 3.36 6.92
C PRO A 72 -4.00 4.22 7.73
N GLU A 73 -3.54 5.40 8.18
CA GLU A 73 -4.40 6.39 8.81
C GLU A 73 -5.74 6.41 8.06
N PRO A 74 -6.88 6.15 8.73
CA PRO A 74 -8.16 6.13 8.05
C PRO A 74 -8.30 7.49 7.37
N ALA A 75 -8.33 7.49 6.05
CA ALA A 75 -8.47 8.71 5.27
C ALA A 75 -9.83 9.34 5.61
N GLY A 76 -9.83 10.23 6.60
CA GLY A 76 -10.80 11.29 6.87
C GLY A 76 -12.27 10.96 6.68
N GLY A 77 -12.77 9.86 7.25
CA GLY A 77 -14.20 9.59 7.32
C GLY A 77 -14.85 10.23 8.56
N PRO A 78 -16.15 10.60 8.53
CA PRO A 78 -16.86 11.02 9.74
C PRO A 78 -16.80 9.89 10.78
N GLY A 79 -16.48 10.23 12.04
CA GLY A 79 -16.49 9.26 13.13
C GLY A 79 -17.87 8.63 13.32
N TRP A 80 -17.95 7.48 13.97
CA TRP A 80 -19.23 6.77 14.21
C TRP A 80 -20.31 7.68 14.82
N GLY A 81 -19.94 8.57 15.76
CA GLY A 81 -20.88 9.52 16.37
C GLY A 81 -21.54 10.47 15.37
N SER A 82 -20.78 11.01 14.39
CA SER A 82 -21.36 11.84 13.32
C SER A 82 -22.26 11.06 12.37
N GLN A 83 -21.96 9.77 12.15
CA GLN A 83 -22.81 8.90 11.33
C GLN A 83 -24.15 8.63 12.03
N VAL A 84 -24.14 8.32 13.34
CA VAL A 84 -25.37 8.12 14.13
C VAL A 84 -26.24 9.36 14.13
N ALA A 85 -25.67 10.55 14.35
CA ALA A 85 -26.43 11.81 14.31
C ALA A 85 -27.13 12.01 12.95
N THR A 86 -26.48 11.61 11.85
CA THR A 86 -27.08 11.67 10.52
C THR A 86 -28.22 10.67 10.36
N MET A 87 -28.07 9.44 10.89
CA MET A 87 -29.14 8.43 10.84
C MET A 87 -30.38 8.87 11.61
N GLU A 88 -30.23 9.49 12.79
CA GLU A 88 -31.34 10.04 13.56
C GLU A 88 -32.08 11.15 12.80
N GLN A 89 -31.35 12.01 12.06
CA GLN A 89 -31.97 13.03 11.23
C GLN A 89 -32.81 12.45 10.09
N VAL A 90 -32.35 11.36 9.45
CA VAL A 90 -33.09 10.70 8.37
C VAL A 90 -34.40 10.08 8.89
N GLN A 91 -34.37 9.45 10.08
CA GLN A 91 -35.56 8.88 10.70
C GLN A 91 -36.63 9.94 11.03
N ARG A 92 -36.24 11.19 11.26
CA ARG A 92 -37.14 12.29 11.59
C ARG A 92 -37.78 12.96 10.37
N GLN A 93 -37.46 12.56 9.14
CA GLN A 93 -37.93 13.28 7.95
C GLN A 93 -39.47 13.36 7.83
N THR A 94 -40.22 12.41 8.38
CA THR A 94 -41.70 12.41 8.32
C THR A 94 -42.39 12.95 9.58
N LEU A 95 -41.62 13.40 10.58
CA LEU A 95 -42.15 13.94 11.83
C LEU A 95 -42.40 15.46 11.76
N PRO A 96 -43.27 16.00 12.63
CA PRO A 96 -43.42 17.45 12.81
C PRO A 96 -42.08 18.16 13.04
N GLY A 97 -41.86 19.30 12.38
CA GLY A 97 -40.63 20.07 12.53
C GLY A 97 -39.46 19.55 11.69
N SER A 98 -39.67 18.61 10.78
CA SER A 98 -38.71 18.28 9.72
C SER A 98 -38.76 19.32 8.58
N CYS A 99 -38.03 19.08 7.49
CA CYS A 99 -38.20 19.82 6.23
C CYS A 99 -38.50 18.84 5.10
N SER A 100 -39.72 18.32 5.10
CA SER A 100 -40.20 17.29 4.19
C SER A 100 -41.59 17.63 3.66
N ALA A 101 -41.83 17.27 2.40
CA ALA A 101 -43.15 17.34 1.76
C ALA A 101 -44.08 16.20 2.18
N ILE A 102 -43.56 15.18 2.87
CA ILE A 102 -44.31 14.01 3.35
C ILE A 102 -44.31 13.97 4.89
N GLY A 103 -45.45 13.62 5.47
CA GLY A 103 -45.63 13.54 6.93
C GLY A 103 -46.40 14.74 7.53
N SER A 104 -47.03 14.52 8.68
CA SER A 104 -47.84 15.56 9.33
C SER A 104 -46.93 16.65 9.90
N ASN A 105 -47.19 17.91 9.50
CA ASN A 105 -46.39 19.08 9.92
C ASN A 105 -44.88 18.96 9.61
N GLY A 106 -44.49 18.15 8.63
CA GLY A 106 -43.08 17.99 8.22
C GLY A 106 -42.52 19.20 7.46
N PHE A 107 -43.33 20.18 7.07
CA PHE A 107 -42.86 21.38 6.36
C PHE A 107 -42.40 22.50 7.32
N THR A 108 -42.69 22.39 8.62
CA THR A 108 -42.52 23.50 9.57
C THR A 108 -41.07 23.76 10.01
N GLY A 109 -40.14 22.84 9.75
CA GLY A 109 -38.73 22.92 10.15
C GLY A 109 -37.76 23.36 9.05
N CYS A 110 -38.23 23.79 7.88
CA CYS A 110 -37.34 24.17 6.77
C CYS A 110 -36.39 25.32 7.10
N THR A 111 -36.83 26.31 7.88
CA THR A 111 -35.94 27.39 8.33
C THR A 111 -34.82 26.88 9.25
N ALA A 112 -35.13 25.98 10.18
CA ALA A 112 -34.12 25.37 11.06
C ALA A 112 -33.11 24.54 10.24
N LYS A 113 -33.59 23.78 9.25
CA LYS A 113 -32.72 23.00 8.35
C LYS A 113 -31.77 23.89 7.54
N ALA A 114 -32.26 25.02 7.03
CA ALA A 114 -31.44 25.97 6.28
C ALA A 114 -30.35 26.59 7.16
N LEU A 115 -30.66 26.91 8.42
CA LEU A 115 -29.67 27.42 9.38
C LEU A 115 -28.60 26.37 9.70
N GLU A 116 -29.01 25.12 9.99
CA GLU A 116 -28.07 24.02 10.24
C GLU A 116 -27.11 23.80 9.08
N GLN A 117 -27.61 23.84 7.84
CA GLN A 117 -26.80 23.74 6.62
C GLN A 117 -25.80 24.89 6.51
N TRP A 118 -26.24 26.12 6.73
CA TRP A 118 -25.37 27.30 6.71
C TRP A 118 -24.20 27.18 7.71
N PHE A 119 -24.48 26.78 8.97
CA PHE A 119 -23.42 26.56 9.97
C PHE A 119 -22.53 25.36 9.64
N ALA A 120 -23.07 24.31 9.02
CA ALA A 120 -22.27 23.16 8.58
C ALA A 120 -21.30 23.56 7.46
N GLU A 121 -21.77 24.32 6.46
CA GLU A 121 -20.93 24.84 5.37
C GLU A 121 -19.81 25.74 5.89
N ARG A 122 -20.12 26.62 6.85
CA ARG A 122 -19.12 27.47 7.53
C ARG A 122 -18.03 26.66 8.22
N ARG A 123 -18.40 25.65 9.02
CA ARG A 123 -17.44 24.74 9.67
C ARG A 123 -16.59 23.98 8.66
N MET A 124 -17.18 23.55 7.54
CA MET A 124 -16.46 22.88 6.46
C MET A 124 -15.43 23.79 5.79
N GLN A 125 -15.79 25.06 5.55
CA GLN A 125 -14.86 26.08 5.05
C GLN A 125 -13.70 26.30 6.03
N GLU A 126 -14.00 26.53 7.31
CA GLU A 126 -13.00 26.73 8.38
C GLU A 126 -12.06 25.51 8.54
N SER A 127 -12.58 24.28 8.42
CA SER A 127 -11.80 23.05 8.57
C SER A 127 -10.88 22.72 7.38
N LYS A 128 -11.16 23.26 6.19
CA LYS A 128 -10.38 22.98 4.97
C LYS A 128 -9.04 23.72 4.89
N GLY A 129 -8.70 24.51 5.92
CA GLY A 129 -7.39 25.11 6.04
C GLY A 129 -7.11 26.18 4.99
N GLU A 130 -8.09 27.03 4.68
CA GLU A 130 -7.82 28.37 4.15
C GLU A 130 -7.95 29.36 5.31
N PRO A 131 -6.99 30.29 5.52
CA PRO A 131 -7.09 31.29 6.57
C PRO A 131 -8.34 32.17 6.42
#